data_AF-A0A2H9M546-F1
#
_entry.id   AF-A0A2H9M546-F1
#
_cell.length_a   1.000
_cell.length_b   1.000
_cell.length_c   1.000
_cell.angle_alpha   90.00
_cell.angle_beta   90.00
_cell.angle_gamma   90.00
#
_symmetry.space_group_name_H-M   'P 1'
#
loop_
_entity.id
_entity.type
_entity.pdbx_description
1 polymer ?
#
loop_
_entity_poly.entity_id
_entity_poly.type
_entity_poly.pdbx_seq_one_letter_code
_entity_poly.pdbx_strand_id
1 'polypeptide(L)' 'MICYRDADGDGYVNATDSISTTNTSCSVYFNVSNGNDCNDNNNTIHPGVHDIPNNGIDENCNGYDNRTYYM' A
#
# COMPACT_ATOMS: atom_id res chain seq x y z
N MET A 1 -7.65 9.22 17.84
CA MET A 1 -7.20 7.96 17.23
C MET A 1 -6.96 8.24 15.75
N ILE A 2 -5.87 7.74 15.19
CA ILE A 2 -5.63 7.86 13.74
C ILE A 2 -6.12 6.56 13.10
N CYS A 3 -6.96 6.71 12.08
CA CYS A 3 -7.42 5.62 11.23
C CYS A 3 -6.85 5.81 9.83
N TYR A 4 -6.39 4.73 9.22
CA TYR A 4 -5.83 4.69 7.87
C TYR A 4 -6.81 4.00 6.94
N ARG A 5 -6.98 4.56 5.75
CA ARG A 5 -7.82 3.98 4.70
C ARG A 5 -7.03 2.96 3.90
N ASP A 6 -7.69 1.82 3.66
CA ASP A 6 -7.32 0.80 2.69
C ASP A 6 -8.45 0.82 1.64
N ALA A 7 -8.20 1.44 0.50
CA ALA A 7 -9.25 1.71 -0.48
C ALA A 7 -9.48 0.55 -1.46
N ASP A 8 -8.50 -0.34 -1.65
CA ASP A 8 -8.60 -1.47 -2.57
C ASP A 8 -8.67 -2.85 -1.87
N GLY A 9 -8.43 -2.90 -0.56
CA GLY A 9 -8.69 -4.04 0.30
C GLY A 9 -7.56 -5.07 0.36
N ASP A 10 -6.31 -4.69 0.13
CA ASP A 10 -5.16 -5.60 0.25
C ASP A 10 -4.53 -5.68 1.65
N GLY A 11 -4.99 -4.85 2.58
CA GLY A 11 -4.51 -4.83 3.96
C GLY A 11 -3.28 -3.94 4.20
N TYR A 12 -2.85 -3.20 3.19
CA TYR A 12 -1.89 -2.11 3.28
C TYR A 12 -2.63 -0.77 3.21
N VAL A 13 -1.97 0.30 3.65
CA VAL A 13 -2.58 1.62 3.71
C VAL A 13 -1.57 2.68 3.28
N ASN A 14 -2.06 3.74 2.66
CA ASN A 14 -1.23 4.91 2.44
C ASN A 14 -1.16 5.73 3.73
N ALA A 15 0.04 5.91 4.30
CA ALA A 15 0.21 6.63 5.56
C ALA A 15 -0.24 8.11 5.49
N THR A 16 -0.38 8.66 4.27
CA THR A 16 -0.87 10.02 4.04
C THR A 16 -2.40 10.11 3.95
N ASP A 17 -3.10 9.01 3.66
CA ASP A 17 -4.57 8.94 3.68
C ASP A 17 -5.06 8.47 5.06
N SER A 18 -4.98 9.38 6.04
CA SER A 18 -5.39 9.13 7.40
C SER A 18 -6.40 10.15 7.92
N ILE A 19 -7.35 9.68 8.72
CA ILE A 19 -8.36 10.49 9.39
C ILE A 19 -8.15 10.43 10.92
N SER A 20 -8.14 11.60 11.55
CA SER A 20 -8.17 11.71 13.01
C SER A 20 -9.62 11.67 13.49
N THR A 21 -9.98 10.66 14.28
CA THR A 21 -11.33 10.50 14.83
C THR A 21 -11.31 10.38 16.36
N THR A 22 -12.39 10.83 16.98
CA THR A 22 -12.68 10.69 18.41
C THR A 22 -13.38 9.36 18.73
N ASN A 23 -13.80 8.61 17.70
CA ASN A 23 -14.37 7.28 17.90
C ASN A 23 -13.31 6.30 18.39
N THR A 24 -13.72 5.41 19.28
CA THR A 24 -12.90 4.32 19.86
C THR A 24 -12.69 3.15 18.90
N SER A 25 -13.16 3.23 17.65
CA SER A 25 -13.03 2.14 16.68
C SER A 25 -12.95 2.67 15.25
N CYS A 26 -12.03 2.07 14.48
CA CYS A 26 -11.91 2.24 13.04
C CYS A 26 -12.79 1.20 12.36
N SER A 27 -14.08 1.48 12.19
CA SER A 27 -15.08 0.47 11.77
C SER A 27 -14.87 -0.10 10.36
N VAL A 28 -14.19 0.65 9.49
CA VAL A 28 -13.87 0.32 8.09
C VAL A 28 -12.45 0.76 7.71
N TYR A 29 -11.62 1.02 8.72
CA TYR A 29 -10.28 1.60 8.59
C TYR A 29 -9.31 0.82 9.49
N PHE A 30 -8.01 0.92 9.23
CA PHE A 30 -6.99 0.32 10.09
C PHE A 30 -6.49 1.31 11.14
N ASN A 31 -6.19 0.86 12.35
CA ASN A 31 -5.60 1.70 13.40
C ASN A 31 -4.06 1.65 13.43
N VAL A 32 -3.46 0.94 12.49
CA VAL A 32 -2.02 0.77 12.29
C VAL A 32 -1.71 0.91 10.80
N SER A 33 -0.52 1.40 10.46
CA SER A 33 -0.01 1.36 9.09
C SER A 33 0.72 0.04 8.86
N ASN A 34 0.23 -0.81 7.94
CA ASN A 34 0.86 -2.11 7.63
C ASN A 34 1.97 -2.03 6.56
N GLY A 35 2.39 -0.83 6.18
CA GLY A 35 3.32 -0.57 5.10
C GLY A 35 2.88 0.70 4.39
N ASN A 36 3.67 1.19 3.43
CA ASN A 36 3.27 2.30 2.59
C ASN A 36 2.77 1.75 1.27
N ASP A 37 1.45 1.67 1.14
CA ASP A 37 0.83 1.35 -0.14
C ASP A 37 1.07 2.50 -1.14
N CYS A 38 1.66 2.15 -2.28
CA CYS A 38 1.99 3.07 -3.36
C CYS A 38 0.85 3.19 -4.39
N ASN A 39 -0.14 2.30 -4.38
CA ASN A 39 -1.29 2.35 -5.27
C ASN A 39 -2.58 1.82 -4.62
N ASP A 40 -3.21 2.68 -3.83
CA ASP A 40 -4.50 2.49 -3.12
C ASP A 40 -5.73 2.39 -4.05
N ASN A 41 -5.53 2.00 -5.31
CA ASN A 41 -6.58 1.68 -6.27
C ASN A 41 -6.39 0.29 -6.89
N ASN A 42 -5.34 -0.45 -6.50
CA ASN A 42 -5.02 -1.75 -7.06
C ASN A 42 -4.42 -2.69 -6.01
N ASN A 43 -5.27 -3.59 -5.51
CA ASN A 43 -4.94 -4.59 -4.49
C ASN A 43 -3.88 -5.63 -4.88
N THR A 44 -3.30 -5.53 -6.07
CA THR A 44 -2.15 -6.33 -6.50
C THR A 44 -0.84 -5.56 -6.46
N ILE A 45 -0.84 -4.29 -6.03
CA ILE A 45 0.33 -3.41 -5.96
C ILE A 45 0.48 -2.95 -4.52
N HIS A 46 1.31 -3.64 -3.76
CA HIS A 46 1.53 -3.38 -2.34
C HIS A 46 2.85 -4.00 -1.85
N PRO A 47 3.35 -3.60 -0.67
CA PRO A 47 4.57 -4.16 -0.12
C PRO A 47 4.59 -5.70 -0.10
N GLY A 48 5.68 -6.27 -0.63
CA GLY A 48 5.92 -7.71 -0.63
C GLY A 48 5.40 -8.47 -1.86
N VAL A 49 4.78 -7.80 -2.83
CA VAL A 49 4.45 -8.39 -4.14
C VAL A 49 5.74 -8.67 -4.94
N HIS A 50 5.68 -9.53 -5.94
CA HIS A 50 6.78 -9.71 -6.90
C HIS A 50 6.62 -8.72 -8.05
N ASP A 51 7.64 -7.91 -8.33
CA ASP A 51 7.60 -7.03 -9.49
C ASP A 51 7.63 -7.81 -10.79
N ILE A 52 6.89 -7.34 -11.78
CA ILE A 52 6.98 -7.83 -13.15
C ILE A 52 8.10 -7.05 -13.84
N PRO A 53 9.27 -7.66 -14.12
CA PRO A 53 10.44 -6.86 -14.46
C PRO A 53 10.30 -6.07 -15.76
N ASN A 54 10.69 -4.80 -15.74
CA ASN A 54 10.72 -3.85 -16.86
C ASN A 54 9.34 -3.52 -17.46
N ASN A 55 8.26 -3.58 -16.67
CA ASN A 55 6.96 -3.08 -17.10
C ASN A 55 6.73 -1.61 -16.70
N GLY A 56 7.65 -0.99 -15.97
CA GLY A 56 7.58 0.39 -15.49
C GLY A 56 6.69 0.60 -14.26
N ILE A 57 6.26 -0.48 -13.61
CA ILE A 57 5.43 -0.48 -12.40
C ILE A 57 6.29 -1.01 -11.25
N ASP A 58 6.14 -0.41 -10.08
CA ASP A 58 6.71 -0.88 -8.81
C ASP A 58 5.59 -1.60 -8.06
N GLU A 59 5.38 -2.89 -8.35
CA GLU A 59 4.29 -3.66 -7.73
C GLU A 59 4.49 -3.87 -6.23
N ASN A 60 5.74 -3.86 -5.78
CA ASN A 60 6.07 -4.16 -4.39
C ASN A 60 6.33 -2.92 -3.52
N CYS A 61 6.09 -1.73 -4.08
CA CYS A 61 6.23 -0.43 -3.43
C CYS A 61 7.60 -0.22 -2.77
N ASN A 62 8.69 -0.75 -3.36
CA ASN A 62 10.05 -0.59 -2.82
C ASN A 62 10.75 0.68 -3.33
N GLY A 63 10.12 1.42 -4.26
CA GLY A 63 10.63 2.63 -4.90
C GLY A 63 11.25 2.39 -6.28
N TYR A 64 11.26 1.15 -6.79
CA TYR A 64 11.91 0.78 -8.04
C TYR A 64 11.19 -0.37 -8.76
N ASP A 65 11.02 -0.24 -10.08
CA ASP A 65 10.72 -1.39 -10.96
C ASP A 65 11.96 -2.29 -11.06
N ASN A 66 11.78 -3.59 -10.84
CA ASN A 66 12.83 -4.57 -11.02
C ASN A 66 13.28 -4.65 -12.47
N ARG A 67 14.59 -4.73 -12.68
CA ARG A 67 15.17 -4.90 -14.02
C ARG A 67 15.75 -6.30 -14.16
N THR A 68 15.36 -7.00 -15.23
CA THR A 68 16.10 -8.19 -15.65
C THR A 68 17.35 -7.76 -16.39
N TYR A 69 18.50 -7.82 -15.71
CA TYR A 69 19.79 -7.73 -16.36
C TYR A 69 20.11 -9.08 -16.97
N TYR A 70 19.84 -9.25 -18.27
CA TYR A 70 20.49 -10.32 -19.03
C TYR A 70 21.98 -9.97 -19.11
N MET A 71 22.79 -10.72 -18.35
CA MET A 71 24.25 -10.71 -18.43
C MET A 71 24.71 -11.63 -19.55
#